data_AF-A0A7X6YTU9-F1
#
_entry.id   AF-A0A7X6YTU9-F1
#
_cell.length_a   1.000
_cell.length_b   1.000
_cell.length_c   1.000
_cell.angle_alpha   90.00
_cell.angle_beta   90.00
_cell.angle_gamma   90.00
#
_symmetry.space_group_name_H-M   'P 1'
#
loop_
_entity.id
_entity.type
_entity.pdbx_description
1 polymer ?
#
loop_
_entity_poly.entity_id
_entity_poly.type
_entity_poly.pdbx_seq_one_letter_code
_entity_poly.pdbx_strand_id
1 'polypeptide(L)'
;MKRKTEREIIVLALYSIEMSGNALEETVTYIMKQMKIKEDPTEYIFESIRGVLDNVDKIDEVISQNLENYKINRLNYVDLAIIRFATYE
;
A
#
# COMPACT_ATOMS: atom_id res chain seq x y z
N MET A 1 17.73 3.09 -1.69
CA MET A 1 16.88 3.41 -0.52
C MET A 1 17.00 2.30 0.52
N LYS A 2 16.63 2.55 1.79
CA LYS A 2 16.52 1.48 2.81
C LYS A 2 15.14 0.83 2.74
N ARG A 3 15.05 -0.48 3.05
CA ARG A 3 13.77 -1.23 3.08
C ARG A 3 12.65 -0.51 3.84
N LYS A 4 12.96 0.07 4.99
CA LYS A 4 11.98 0.85 5.77
C LYS A 4 11.33 1.97 4.94
N THR A 5 12.13 2.74 4.21
CA THR A 5 11.65 3.85 3.37
C THR A 5 10.82 3.33 2.20
N GLU A 6 11.21 2.21 1.60
CA GLU A 6 10.43 1.58 0.53
C GLU A 6 9.04 1.17 1.04
N ARG A 7 8.96 0.53 2.22
CA ARG A 7 7.68 0.16 2.85
C ARG A 7 6.80 1.37 3.17
N GLU A 8 7.40 2.47 3.64
CA GLU A 8 6.68 3.73 3.86
C GLU A 8 6.07 4.27 2.56
N ILE A 9 6.82 4.25 1.46
CA ILE A 9 6.32 4.66 0.13
C ILE A 9 5.18 3.75 -0.32
N ILE A 10 5.34 2.42 -0.17
CA ILE A 10 4.33 1.44 -0.59
C ILE A 10 3.01 1.67 0.14
N VAL A 11 3.04 1.80 1.47
CA VAL A 11 1.82 2.02 2.28
C VAL A 11 1.13 3.34 1.89
N LEU A 12 1.89 4.43 1.73
CA LEU A 12 1.33 5.72 1.30
C LEU A 12 0.74 5.64 -0.11
N ALA A 13 1.37 4.89 -1.01
CA ALA A 13 0.90 4.71 -2.38
C ALA A 13 -0.40 3.90 -2.42
N LEU A 14 -0.49 2.79 -1.68
CA LEU A 14 -1.71 1.99 -1.57
C LEU A 14 -2.88 2.82 -1.06
N TYR A 15 -2.68 3.59 0.01
CA TYR A 15 -3.68 4.52 0.52
C TYR A 15 -4.11 5.55 -0.54
N SER A 16 -3.15 6.17 -1.22
CA SER A 16 -3.44 7.21 -2.21
C SER A 16 -4.18 6.65 -3.43
N ILE A 17 -3.79 5.48 -3.94
CA ILE A 17 -4.43 4.82 -5.08
C ILE A 17 -5.87 4.49 -4.74
N GLU A 18 -6.13 3.93 -3.57
CA GLU A 18 -7.50 3.60 -3.13
C GLU A 18 -8.39 4.84 -2.99
N MET A 19 -7.83 5.97 -2.54
CA MET A 19 -8.58 7.21 -2.37
C MET A 19 -8.82 8.00 -3.65
N SER A 20 -7.88 7.95 -4.60
CA SER A 20 -7.90 8.82 -5.79
C SER A 20 -8.15 8.09 -7.10
N GLY A 21 -7.87 6.78 -7.17
CA GLY A 21 -7.84 6.01 -8.41
C GLY A 21 -6.69 6.40 -9.36
N ASN A 22 -5.70 7.17 -8.88
CA ASN A 22 -4.57 7.60 -9.68
C ASN A 22 -3.71 6.41 -10.13
N ALA A 23 -3.01 6.60 -11.26
CA ALA A 23 -2.05 5.62 -11.74
C ALA A 23 -0.93 5.38 -10.72
N LEU A 24 -0.46 4.13 -10.68
CA LEU A 24 0.53 3.66 -9.71
C LEU A 24 1.87 4.41 -9.86
N GLU A 25 2.35 4.55 -11.09
CA GLU A 25 3.62 5.20 -11.41
C GLU A 25 3.59 6.69 -11.05
N GLU A 26 2.49 7.38 -11.35
CA GLU A 26 2.28 8.79 -11.00
C GLU A 26 2.23 8.98 -9.48
N THR A 27 1.55 8.07 -8.79
CA THR A 27 1.39 8.11 -7.33
C THR A 27 2.73 7.93 -6.62
N VAL A 28 3.51 6.92 -7.00
CA VAL A 28 4.84 6.68 -6.42
C VAL A 28 5.77 7.86 -6.67
N THR A 29 5.79 8.37 -7.91
CA THR A 29 6.60 9.55 -8.27
C THR A 29 6.23 10.77 -7.43
N TYR A 30 4.93 11.02 -7.25
CA TYR A 30 4.42 12.11 -6.44
C TYR A 30 4.85 11.96 -4.98
N ILE A 31 4.67 10.78 -4.37
CA ILE A 31 5.01 10.53 -2.97
C ILE A 31 6.51 10.70 -2.73
N MET A 32 7.36 10.13 -3.58
CA MET A 32 8.81 10.27 -3.46
C MET A 32 9.25 11.73 -3.55
N LYS A 33 8.62 12.51 -4.44
CA LYS A 33 8.83 13.96 -4.54
C LYS A 33 8.43 14.68 -3.24
N GLN A 34 7.27 14.35 -2.64
CA GLN A 34 6.84 14.93 -1.36
C GLN A 34 7.80 14.58 -0.21
N MET A 35 8.31 13.34 -0.19
CA MET A 35 9.30 12.86 0.79
C MET A 35 10.72 13.40 0.53
N LYS A 36 10.92 14.20 -0.52
CA LYS A 36 12.22 14.76 -0.94
C LYS A 36 13.27 13.68 -1.23
N ILE A 37 12.81 12.51 -1.69
CA ILE A 37 13.68 11.42 -2.11
C ILE A 37 14.12 11.70 -3.53
N LYS A 38 15.44 11.66 -3.76
CA LYS A 38 16.07 11.94 -5.06
C LYS A 38 16.48 10.67 -5.82
N GLU A 39 16.40 9.52 -5.15
CA GLU A 39 16.66 8.22 -5.76
C GLU A 39 15.48 7.83 -6.64
N ASP A 40 15.74 7.01 -7.66
CA ASP A 40 14.67 6.45 -8.49
C ASP A 40 13.87 5.39 -7.71
N PRO A 41 12.57 5.22 -8.00
CA PRO A 41 11.77 4.15 -7.41
C PRO A 41 12.37 2.79 -7.76
N THR A 42 12.49 1.93 -6.76
CA THR A 42 12.96 0.56 -6.96
C THR A 42 11.84 -0.31 -7.51
N GLU A 43 12.22 -1.35 -8.26
CA GLU A 43 11.28 -2.35 -8.78
C GLU A 43 10.45 -3.00 -7.66
N TYR A 44 11.08 -3.23 -6.50
CA TYR A 44 10.40 -3.73 -5.31
C TYR A 44 9.20 -2.89 -4.87
N ILE A 45 9.25 -1.55 -4.98
CA ILE A 45 8.10 -0.69 -4.63
C ILE A 45 6.94 -1.01 -5.57
N PHE A 46 7.20 -1.06 -6.88
CA PHE A 46 6.17 -1.29 -7.88
C PHE A 46 5.61 -2.71 -7.83
N GLU A 47 6.46 -3.72 -7.70
CA GLU A 47 6.04 -5.11 -7.55
C GLU A 47 5.22 -5.33 -6.29
N SER A 48 5.60 -4.70 -5.17
CA SER A 48 4.86 -4.81 -3.91
C SER A 48 3.47 -4.19 -4.01
N ILE A 49 3.36 -2.99 -4.59
CA ILE A 49 2.05 -2.33 -4.76
C ILE A 49 1.17 -3.15 -5.71
N ARG A 50 1.69 -3.57 -6.87
CA ARG A 50 0.94 -4.40 -7.83
C ARG A 50 0.51 -5.71 -7.19
N GLY A 51 1.41 -6.39 -6.49
CA GLY A 51 1.10 -7.64 -5.80
C GLY A 51 -0.03 -7.50 -4.79
N VAL A 52 -0.07 -6.41 -4.02
CA VAL A 52 -1.21 -6.13 -3.11
C VAL A 52 -2.49 -5.89 -3.91
N LEU A 53 -2.46 -5.05 -4.95
CA LEU A 53 -3.65 -4.72 -5.75
C LEU A 53 -4.22 -5.96 -6.48
N ASP A 54 -3.35 -6.79 -7.05
CA ASP A 54 -3.73 -8.01 -7.77
C ASP A 54 -4.30 -9.10 -6.84
N ASN A 55 -3.98 -9.04 -5.55
CA ASN A 55 -4.43 -10.01 -4.54
C ASN A 55 -5.40 -9.41 -3.51
N VAL A 56 -5.94 -8.22 -3.77
CA VAL A 56 -6.70 -7.45 -2.76
C VAL A 56 -7.87 -8.24 -2.17
N ASP A 57 -8.63 -8.97 -2.99
CA ASP A 57 -9.79 -9.75 -2.53
C ASP A 57 -9.37 -10.86 -1.56
N LYS A 58 -8.28 -11.56 -1.87
CA LYS A 58 -7.74 -12.65 -1.03
C LYS A 58 -7.13 -12.10 0.25
N ILE A 59 -6.43 -10.98 0.17
CA ILE A 59 -5.84 -10.30 1.32
C ILE A 59 -6.97 -9.84 2.26
N ASP A 60 -8.00 -9.20 1.72
CA ASP A 60 -9.15 -8.72 2.48
C ASP A 60 -9.96 -9.85 3.11
N GLU A 61 -10.06 -11.00 2.45
CA GLU A 61 -10.64 -12.21 3.03
C GLU A 61 -9.85 -12.65 4.27
N VAL A 62 -8.52 -12.79 4.16
CA VAL A 62 -7.65 -13.17 5.27
C VAL A 62 -7.77 -12.17 6.43
N ILE A 63 -7.75 -10.87 6.14
CA ILE A 63 -7.93 -9.83 7.15
C ILE A 63 -9.29 -10.00 7.84
N SER A 64 -10.36 -10.11 7.06
CA SER A 64 -11.74 -10.19 7.57
C SER A 64 -11.96 -11.40 8.47
N GLN A 65 -11.34 -12.54 8.17
CA GLN A 65 -11.41 -13.76 9.00
C GLN A 65 -10.76 -13.58 10.38
N ASN A 66 -9.85 -12.61 10.53
CA ASN A 66 -9.12 -12.34 11.77
C ASN A 66 -9.67 -11.11 12.53
N LEU A 67 -10.75 -10.47 12.05
CA LEU A 67 -11.41 -9.36 12.74
C LEU A 67 -12.48 -9.88 13.70
N GLU A 68 -12.36 -9.54 14.99
CA GLU A 68 -13.36 -9.89 16.01
C GLU A 68 -14.42 -8.79 16.16
N ASN A 69 -15.68 -9.11 15.85
CA ASN A 69 -16.81 -8.19 15.94
C ASN A 69 -16.59 -6.86 15.19
N TYR A 70 -15.70 -6.84 14.20
CA TYR A 70 -15.33 -5.67 13.40
C TYR A 70 -15.44 -5.99 11.91
N LYS A 71 -15.77 -4.98 11.10
CA LYS A 71 -15.85 -5.14 9.66
C LYS A 71 -14.67 -4.42 9.01
N ILE A 72 -14.06 -5.04 8.01
CA ILE A 72 -12.90 -4.49 7.30
C ILE A 72 -13.17 -3.09 6.74
N ASN A 73 -14.38 -2.84 6.22
CA ASN A 73 -14.80 -1.55 5.69
C ASN A 73 -14.99 -0.44 6.74
N ARG A 74 -14.80 -0.74 8.03
CA ARG A 74 -14.80 0.25 9.12
C ARG A 74 -13.38 0.63 9.55
N LEU A 75 -12.36 -0.10 9.09
CA LEU A 75 -10.97 0.27 9.31
C LEU A 75 -10.68 1.59 8.61
N ASN A 76 -9.83 2.41 9.21
CA ASN A 76 -9.37 3.61 8.53
C ASN A 76 -8.49 3.19 7.34
N TYR A 77 -8.51 3.98 6.25
CA TYR A 77 -7.83 3.62 5.02
C TYR A 77 -6.30 3.48 5.17
N VAL A 78 -5.68 4.20 6.11
CA VAL A 78 -4.23 4.10 6.35
C VAL A 78 -3.90 2.79 7.07
N ASP A 79 -4.65 2.44 8.11
CA ASP A 79 -4.53 1.17 8.83
C ASP A 79 -4.79 0.01 7.87
N LEU A 80 -5.82 0.10 7.04
CA LEU A 80 -6.14 -0.92 6.05
C LEU A 80 -4.98 -1.10 5.05
N ALA A 81 -4.38 -0.01 4.55
CA ALA A 81 -3.21 -0.08 3.68
C ALA A 81 -1.99 -0.72 4.37
N ILE A 82 -1.75 -0.40 5.65
CA ILE A 82 -0.69 -1.03 6.46
C ILE A 82 -0.92 -2.54 6.59
N ILE A 83 -2.13 -2.94 6.98
CA ILE A 83 -2.46 -4.35 7.22
C ILE A 83 -2.44 -5.14 5.91
N ARG A 84 -2.97 -4.59 4.82
CA ARG A 84 -2.93 -5.22 3.49
C ARG A 84 -1.50 -5.47 3.04
N PHE A 85 -0.65 -4.46 3.15
CA PHE A 85 0.75 -4.62 2.77
C PHE A 85 1.48 -5.63 3.67
N ALA A 86 1.27 -5.57 5.00
CA ALA A 86 1.87 -6.51 5.94
C ALA A 86 1.38 -7.96 5.77
N THR A 87 0.18 -8.16 5.22
CA THR A 87 -0.39 -9.48 4.91
C THR A 87 0.18 -10.05 3.61
N TYR A 88 0.57 -9.18 2.68
CA TYR A 88 1.16 -9.57 1.39
C TYR A 88 2.65 -9.92 1.48
N GLU A 89 3.42 -9.13 2.23
CA GLU A 89 4.89 -9.29 2.37
C GLU A 89 5.31 -10.62 3.02
#